data_AF-A0AAV5NDI2-F1
#
_entry.id   AF-A0AAV5NDI2-F1
#
_cell.length_a   1.000
_cell.length_b   1.000
_cell.length_c   1.000
_cell.angle_alpha   90.00
_cell.angle_beta   90.00
_cell.angle_gamma   90.00
#
_symmetry.space_group_name_H-M   'P 1'
#
loop_
_entity.id
_entity.type
_entity.pdbx_description
1 polymer ?
#
loop_
_entity_poly.entity_id
_entity_poly.type
_entity_poly.pdbx_seq_one_letter_code
_entity_poly.pdbx_strand_id
1 'polypeptide(L)'
;MMSRRALLLALSLLSPVSAFPALAADAPKDTPKADAAKASDSFTGEAALLPTDSVTKHHLNGIAYTAHAGTLTLRGPDGKPTARMFYVSYTKDGAADAKRPVSYFFNGGPGAATAYLNLGAAGPVALTMPPKDATDGTHAKLGDNPDSWLPFTDMVFFDAVGTGYSRPLDTAKAADQFYGVKQDASTFAKAIQLWTAKNSRQSSPHYLVGESYGGIRSIQVANALQMEQGILLNGVVMLSPAIEMPLLDTDENPLSAALMIPSLISAHESPNVTQQSADAAYEWAMGTYLPKVAGKIPSGEDGKTFYAEVAHRTGLPEDVVTRQHGVPAIGSHDVMSQNGRLHGLYDFTQTIADPAADGLDESPDPTLFGFGRAYGNAFSGYAANDLGFQTPLTYDLLSFKVNSSWKWSENGPAPIHQIPVLNRLLALDPGLRVFVANGYYDLACPFGTARWMKDHLTVGADRVSLHLYQGGHMLYTRPASRHALSLDVASWMQQDAIQQ
;
A
#
# COMPACT_ATOMS: atom_id res chain seq x y z
N MET A 1 -56.27 31.82 -26.96
CA MET A 1 -56.24 30.35 -27.16
C MET A 1 -55.40 29.75 -26.04
N MET A 2 -56.05 28.86 -25.28
CA MET A 2 -55.56 27.84 -24.32
C MET A 2 -54.10 27.89 -23.82
N SER A 3 -53.72 27.69 -22.55
CA SER A 3 -54.39 27.52 -21.24
C SER A 3 -53.31 27.09 -20.23
N ARG A 4 -53.13 27.82 -19.10
CA ARG A 4 -53.00 27.39 -17.67
C ARG A 4 -52.01 26.25 -17.31
N ARG A 5 -51.29 26.18 -16.17
CA ARG A 5 -51.18 26.84 -14.84
C ARG A 5 -49.97 26.12 -14.18
N ALA A 6 -48.95 26.79 -13.63
CA ALA A 6 -48.76 27.15 -12.20
C ALA A 6 -49.15 26.08 -11.14
N LEU A 7 -48.17 25.63 -10.33
CA LEU A 7 -48.28 25.63 -8.85
C LEU A 7 -46.91 25.39 -8.15
N LEU A 8 -46.48 26.39 -7.38
CA LEU A 8 -45.62 26.28 -6.18
C LEU A 8 -46.53 26.02 -4.98
N LEU A 9 -46.12 25.21 -3.99
CA LEU A 9 -46.33 25.53 -2.57
C LEU A 9 -45.47 24.65 -1.64
N ALA A 10 -44.85 25.31 -0.66
CA ALA A 10 -44.20 24.74 0.52
C ALA A 10 -45.23 24.20 1.53
N LEU A 11 -44.82 23.34 2.47
CA LEU A 11 -45.47 23.25 3.79
C LEU A 11 -44.55 22.66 4.88
N SER A 12 -44.65 23.27 6.05
CA SER A 12 -43.96 23.04 7.32
C SER A 12 -44.72 22.10 8.27
N LEU A 13 -43.94 21.47 9.17
CA LEU A 13 -44.22 20.85 10.48
C LEU A 13 -45.63 20.95 11.10
N LEU A 14 -46.14 19.82 11.66
CA LEU A 14 -46.69 19.69 13.02
C LEU A 14 -47.19 18.26 13.32
N SER A 15 -46.80 17.72 14.48
CA SER A 15 -47.41 16.53 15.12
C SER A 15 -48.76 16.87 15.77
N PRO A 16 -49.63 15.87 16.00
CA PRO A 16 -49.94 15.56 17.41
C PRO A 16 -50.12 14.06 17.73
N VAL A 17 -50.01 13.80 19.04
CA VAL A 17 -50.26 12.58 19.83
C VAL A 17 -51.73 12.13 19.72
N SER A 18 -52.01 10.80 19.73
CA SER A 18 -53.05 10.16 20.58
C SER A 18 -53.19 8.62 20.40
N ALA A 19 -53.10 7.95 21.54
CA ALA A 19 -53.90 6.81 22.05
C ALA A 19 -53.95 5.42 21.35
N PHE A 20 -53.56 4.40 22.13
CA PHE A 20 -53.80 2.97 21.96
C PHE A 20 -55.29 2.58 22.07
N PRO A 21 -55.65 1.40 21.54
CA PRO A 21 -56.23 0.37 22.41
C PRO A 21 -55.51 -0.97 22.31
N ALA A 22 -55.26 -1.57 23.47
CA ALA A 22 -54.87 -2.95 23.65
C ALA A 22 -56.03 -3.89 23.33
N LEU A 23 -55.77 -5.03 22.67
CA LEU A 23 -56.67 -6.17 22.63
C LEU A 23 -55.88 -7.49 22.52
N ALA A 24 -56.11 -8.31 23.55
CA ALA A 24 -56.08 -9.76 23.61
C ALA A 24 -54.76 -10.51 23.36
N ALA A 25 -54.27 -11.12 24.46
CA ALA A 25 -53.28 -12.19 24.47
C ALA A 25 -53.86 -13.47 23.84
N ASP A 26 -53.17 -14.00 22.83
CA ASP A 26 -53.39 -15.34 22.29
C ASP A 26 -52.29 -16.28 22.81
N ALA A 27 -52.69 -17.47 23.23
CA ALA A 27 -51.85 -18.49 23.86
C ALA A 27 -50.70 -18.98 22.95
N PRO A 28 -49.54 -19.39 23.50
CA PRO A 28 -48.40 -19.79 22.70
C PRO A 28 -48.67 -21.14 22.04
N LYS A 29 -48.81 -21.13 20.71
CA LYS A 29 -48.70 -22.34 19.87
C LYS A 29 -47.22 -22.72 19.78
N ASP A 30 -46.97 -24.02 19.96
CA ASP A 30 -45.68 -24.68 19.81
C ASP A 30 -44.88 -24.14 18.63
N THR A 31 -43.73 -23.53 18.94
CA THR A 31 -42.75 -23.13 17.94
C THR A 31 -42.02 -24.38 17.46
N PRO A 32 -42.00 -24.67 16.15
CA PRO A 32 -41.07 -25.66 15.61
C PRO A 32 -39.66 -25.20 15.95
N LYS A 33 -38.89 -26.05 16.64
CA LYS A 33 -37.45 -25.90 16.82
C LYS A 33 -36.84 -25.66 15.43
N ALA A 34 -36.44 -24.42 15.16
CA ALA A 34 -35.54 -24.13 14.07
C ALA A 34 -34.19 -24.74 14.47
N ASP A 35 -33.92 -25.95 13.99
CA ASP A 35 -32.57 -26.47 13.90
C ASP A 35 -31.79 -25.55 12.96
N ALA A 36 -31.26 -24.47 13.51
CA ALA A 36 -30.18 -23.71 12.89
C ALA A 36 -28.93 -24.60 12.92
N ALA A 37 -28.90 -25.59 12.03
CA ALA A 37 -27.67 -26.23 11.64
C ALA A 37 -26.76 -25.14 11.07
N LYS A 38 -25.83 -24.64 11.88
CA LYS A 38 -24.62 -24.00 11.37
C LYS A 38 -23.96 -25.04 10.48
N ALA A 39 -24.21 -24.98 9.17
CA ALA A 39 -23.38 -25.67 8.21
C ALA A 39 -21.95 -25.13 8.43
N SER A 40 -21.08 -25.96 9.01
CA SER A 40 -19.66 -25.62 9.09
C SER A 40 -19.17 -25.47 7.66
N ASP A 41 -18.58 -24.32 7.32
CA ASP A 41 -17.96 -24.15 6.00
C ASP A 41 -16.98 -25.31 5.77
N SER A 42 -17.16 -26.05 4.67
CA SER A 42 -16.19 -27.06 4.24
C SER A 42 -15.24 -26.43 3.24
N PHE A 43 -13.95 -26.47 3.57
CA PHE A 43 -12.87 -26.01 2.69
C PHE A 43 -12.21 -27.21 2.00
N THR A 44 -11.69 -27.00 0.80
CA THR A 44 -10.96 -28.01 0.01
C THR A 44 -9.61 -27.46 -0.45
N GLY A 45 -8.72 -28.33 -0.95
CA GLY A 45 -7.40 -27.94 -1.47
C GLY A 45 -6.52 -27.25 -0.43
N GLU A 46 -5.72 -26.27 -0.88
CA GLU A 46 -4.83 -25.51 0.01
C GLU A 46 -5.58 -24.75 1.11
N ALA A 47 -6.79 -24.25 0.82
CA ALA A 47 -7.60 -23.54 1.82
C ALA A 47 -8.01 -24.43 3.01
N ALA A 48 -8.04 -25.76 2.84
CA ALA A 48 -8.29 -26.70 3.93
C ALA A 48 -7.06 -26.93 4.84
N LEU A 49 -5.85 -26.56 4.39
CA LEU A 49 -4.59 -26.73 5.13
C LEU A 49 -4.29 -25.54 6.07
N LEU A 50 -5.09 -24.48 6.00
CA LEU A 50 -4.99 -23.34 6.90
C LEU A 50 -5.63 -23.71 8.25
N PRO A 51 -4.94 -23.52 9.38
CA PRO A 51 -5.42 -23.90 10.71
C PRO A 51 -6.59 -23.02 11.16
N THR A 52 -7.10 -23.29 12.36
CA THR A 52 -7.96 -22.36 13.08
C THR A 52 -7.18 -21.11 13.49
N ASP A 53 -7.91 -20.03 13.76
CA ASP A 53 -7.36 -18.80 14.32
C ASP A 53 -6.57 -19.07 15.62
N SER A 54 -5.47 -18.35 15.81
CA SER A 54 -4.61 -18.38 17.00
C SER A 54 -4.60 -17.00 17.69
N VAL A 55 -4.65 -17.00 19.01
CA VAL A 55 -4.61 -15.80 19.85
C VAL A 55 -3.48 -15.95 20.88
N THR A 56 -2.55 -15.02 20.87
CA THR A 56 -1.37 -15.01 21.75
C THR A 56 -1.25 -13.67 22.48
N LYS A 57 -0.61 -13.67 23.66
CA LYS A 57 -0.46 -12.50 24.54
C LYS A 57 1.02 -12.15 24.67
N HIS A 58 1.33 -10.88 24.54
CA HIS A 58 2.70 -10.39 24.39
C HIS A 58 2.92 -9.06 25.12
N HIS A 59 4.18 -8.66 25.23
CA HIS A 59 4.57 -7.36 25.78
C HIS A 59 5.64 -6.74 24.91
N LEU A 60 5.53 -5.43 24.63
CA LEU A 60 6.56 -4.64 23.95
C LEU A 60 6.70 -3.31 24.67
N ASN A 61 7.89 -2.98 25.17
CA ASN A 61 8.18 -1.69 25.82
C ASN A 61 7.15 -1.30 26.90
N GLY A 62 6.72 -2.26 27.72
CA GLY A 62 5.72 -2.05 28.77
C GLY A 62 4.25 -2.01 28.30
N ILE A 63 4.00 -2.20 27.00
CA ILE A 63 2.65 -2.31 26.42
C ILE A 63 2.29 -3.79 26.31
N ALA A 64 1.31 -4.24 27.09
CA ALA A 64 0.67 -5.54 26.88
C ALA A 64 -0.22 -5.48 25.64
N TYR A 65 -0.13 -6.51 24.79
CA TYR A 65 -0.96 -6.61 23.59
C TYR A 65 -1.35 -8.04 23.26
N THR A 66 -2.45 -8.17 22.52
CA THR A 66 -2.93 -9.42 21.96
C THR A 66 -2.58 -9.48 20.49
N ALA A 67 -1.97 -10.58 20.05
CA ALA A 67 -1.81 -10.88 18.64
C ALA A 67 -2.84 -11.94 18.23
N HIS A 68 -3.47 -11.74 17.08
CA HIS A 68 -4.42 -12.67 16.50
C HIS A 68 -4.00 -12.97 15.06
N ALA A 69 -3.59 -14.21 14.80
CA ALA A 69 -3.28 -14.70 13.46
C ALA A 69 -4.38 -15.66 13.03
N GLY A 70 -5.00 -15.42 11.87
CA GLY A 70 -6.20 -16.14 11.49
C GLY A 70 -6.62 -15.89 10.05
N THR A 71 -7.82 -16.37 9.70
CA THR A 71 -8.38 -16.15 8.36
C THR A 71 -9.80 -15.63 8.41
N LEU A 72 -10.13 -14.67 7.55
CA LEU A 72 -11.50 -14.25 7.27
C LEU A 72 -12.05 -15.05 6.09
N THR A 73 -13.20 -15.67 6.26
CA THR A 73 -13.93 -16.32 5.16
C THR A 73 -14.66 -15.27 4.34
N LEU A 74 -14.21 -15.07 3.09
CA LEU A 74 -14.90 -14.25 2.11
C LEU A 74 -16.00 -15.05 1.44
N ARG A 75 -17.12 -14.42 1.13
CA ARG A 75 -18.30 -15.07 0.55
C ARG A 75 -18.80 -14.33 -0.67
N GLY A 76 -19.30 -15.10 -1.64
CA GLY A 76 -20.00 -14.56 -2.81
C GLY A 76 -21.44 -14.14 -2.48
N PRO A 77 -22.15 -13.52 -3.43
CA PRO A 77 -23.55 -13.11 -3.26
C PRO A 77 -24.52 -14.26 -2.94
N ASP A 78 -24.16 -15.49 -3.32
CA ASP A 78 -24.94 -16.71 -3.01
C ASP A 78 -24.68 -17.25 -1.58
N GLY A 79 -23.87 -16.53 -0.78
CA GLY A 79 -23.52 -16.89 0.59
C GLY A 79 -22.42 -17.95 0.70
N LYS A 80 -21.92 -18.49 -0.41
CA LYS A 80 -20.88 -19.53 -0.39
C LYS A 80 -19.49 -18.93 -0.18
N PRO A 81 -18.60 -19.61 0.56
CA PRO A 81 -17.21 -19.23 0.66
C PRO A 81 -16.52 -19.13 -0.71
N THR A 82 -15.67 -18.12 -0.90
CA THR A 82 -14.89 -17.90 -2.13
C THR A 82 -13.39 -17.82 -1.87
N ALA A 83 -12.97 -17.34 -0.70
CA ALA A 83 -11.58 -17.35 -0.27
C ALA A 83 -11.45 -17.38 1.27
N ARG A 84 -10.28 -17.79 1.75
CA ARG A 84 -9.80 -17.54 3.11
C ARG A 84 -8.70 -16.48 3.03
N MET A 85 -8.97 -15.29 3.56
CA MET A 85 -8.01 -14.19 3.60
C MET A 85 -7.29 -14.20 4.94
N PHE A 86 -5.98 -14.47 4.92
CA PHE A 86 -5.14 -14.46 6.10
C PHE A 86 -4.93 -13.03 6.60
N TYR A 87 -4.90 -12.89 7.93
CA TYR A 87 -4.54 -11.66 8.59
C TYR A 87 -3.76 -11.93 9.88
N VAL A 88 -2.97 -10.93 10.28
CA VAL A 88 -2.47 -10.80 11.65
C VAL A 88 -2.93 -9.45 12.20
N SER A 89 -3.52 -9.43 13.40
CA SER A 89 -3.82 -8.17 14.09
C SER A 89 -3.14 -8.09 15.45
N TYR A 90 -2.71 -6.88 15.81
CA TYR A 90 -2.15 -6.56 17.13
C TYR A 90 -3.01 -5.49 17.80
N THR A 91 -3.57 -5.82 18.96
CA THR A 91 -4.44 -4.92 19.72
C THR A 91 -3.87 -4.67 21.10
N LYS A 92 -3.75 -3.40 21.50
CA LYS A 92 -3.29 -3.03 22.85
C LYS A 92 -4.31 -3.48 23.90
N ASP A 93 -3.84 -4.18 24.92
CA ASP A 93 -4.70 -4.64 26.01
C ASP A 93 -5.10 -3.47 26.92
N GLY A 94 -6.37 -3.47 27.38
CA GLY A 94 -6.90 -2.47 28.32
C GLY A 94 -7.14 -1.08 27.73
N ALA A 95 -7.03 -0.91 26.41
CA ALA A 95 -7.40 0.35 25.75
C ALA A 95 -8.93 0.47 25.58
N ALA A 96 -9.43 1.71 25.50
CA ALA A 96 -10.83 1.95 25.17
C ALA A 96 -11.05 1.79 23.66
N ASP A 97 -11.59 0.64 23.24
CA ASP A 97 -11.74 0.23 21.84
C ASP A 97 -12.39 1.30 20.94
N ALA A 98 -13.44 1.97 21.43
CA ALA A 98 -14.19 2.97 20.66
C ALA A 98 -13.39 4.25 20.32
N LYS A 99 -12.30 4.55 21.03
CA LYS A 99 -11.49 5.77 20.79
C LYS A 99 -10.13 5.48 20.19
N ARG A 100 -9.72 4.22 20.19
CA ARG A 100 -8.40 3.82 19.72
C ARG A 100 -8.43 3.61 18.21
N PRO A 101 -7.56 4.28 17.44
CA PRO A 101 -7.41 4.06 16.01
C PRO A 101 -7.17 2.59 15.65
N VAL A 102 -7.64 2.21 14.45
CA VAL A 102 -7.25 0.97 13.78
C VAL A 102 -6.65 1.32 12.42
N SER A 103 -5.47 0.77 12.15
CA SER A 103 -4.76 0.88 10.88
C SER A 103 -4.74 -0.47 10.15
N TYR A 104 -5.24 -0.46 8.92
CA TYR A 104 -5.31 -1.63 8.05
C TYR A 104 -4.19 -1.60 7.03
N PHE A 105 -3.30 -2.59 7.08
CA PHE A 105 -2.07 -2.64 6.29
C PHE A 105 -2.19 -3.62 5.13
N PHE A 106 -1.63 -3.22 3.98
CA PHE A 106 -1.43 -4.10 2.83
C PHE A 106 -0.22 -3.67 2.01
N ASN A 107 0.62 -4.62 1.61
CA ASN A 107 1.68 -4.37 0.63
C ASN A 107 1.12 -4.36 -0.79
N GLY A 108 1.92 -3.89 -1.73
CA GLY A 108 1.55 -3.75 -3.14
C GLY A 108 1.82 -5.00 -3.99
N GLY A 109 2.78 -4.86 -4.90
CA GLY A 109 2.98 -5.76 -6.04
C GLY A 109 2.32 -5.19 -7.31
N PRO A 110 1.18 -5.69 -7.79
CA PRO A 110 0.28 -6.65 -7.15
C PRO A 110 0.91 -8.03 -6.99
N GLY A 111 0.58 -8.72 -5.89
CA GLY A 111 1.10 -10.05 -5.57
C GLY A 111 2.03 -10.10 -4.34
N ALA A 112 2.28 -8.98 -3.65
CA ALA A 112 3.07 -8.99 -2.43
C ALA A 112 2.19 -9.28 -1.18
N ALA A 113 2.69 -10.12 -0.29
CA ALA A 113 2.14 -10.33 1.04
C ALA A 113 2.59 -9.22 2.00
N THR A 114 1.91 -9.06 3.13
CA THR A 114 2.06 -7.88 3.99
C THR A 114 3.18 -8.02 5.03
N ALA A 115 4.02 -9.05 4.91
CA ALA A 115 5.18 -9.26 5.78
C ALA A 115 6.20 -8.11 5.74
N TYR A 116 6.34 -7.41 4.60
CA TYR A 116 7.25 -6.27 4.50
C TYR A 116 6.83 -5.13 5.43
N LEU A 117 5.55 -4.74 5.46
CA LEU A 117 5.08 -3.72 6.41
C LEU A 117 4.99 -4.24 7.85
N ASN A 118 4.67 -5.52 8.05
CA ASN A 118 4.57 -6.12 9.38
C ASN A 118 5.93 -6.19 10.06
N LEU A 119 6.93 -6.79 9.41
CA LEU A 119 8.27 -6.96 9.96
C LEU A 119 9.25 -5.85 9.57
N GLY A 120 8.92 -4.99 8.63
CA GLY A 120 9.82 -3.92 8.17
C GLY A 120 9.50 -2.58 8.82
N ALA A 121 8.22 -2.22 8.91
CA ALA A 121 7.78 -0.89 9.32
C ALA A 121 7.13 -0.88 10.71
N ALA A 122 5.92 -1.44 10.85
CA ALA A 122 4.98 -1.04 11.90
C ALA A 122 4.73 -2.09 12.99
N GLY A 123 4.88 -3.39 12.68
CA GLY A 123 4.56 -4.47 13.60
C GLY A 123 5.42 -4.45 14.88
N PRO A 124 5.05 -5.24 15.91
CA PRO A 124 5.78 -5.25 17.19
C PRO A 124 7.15 -5.92 17.11
N VAL A 125 7.39 -6.72 16.06
CA VAL A 125 8.65 -7.39 15.77
C VAL A 125 9.17 -6.85 14.43
N ALA A 126 10.46 -6.57 14.34
CA ALA A 126 11.12 -6.11 13.12
C ALA A 126 12.23 -7.06 12.67
N LEU A 127 12.34 -7.24 11.36
CA LEU A 127 13.49 -7.83 10.69
C LEU A 127 14.48 -6.71 10.37
N THR A 128 15.66 -6.75 10.98
CA THR A 128 16.71 -5.75 10.80
C THR A 128 17.84 -6.31 9.94
N MET A 129 18.19 -5.59 8.88
CA MET A 129 19.32 -5.93 8.01
C MET A 129 20.66 -5.62 8.69
N PRO A 130 21.76 -6.31 8.33
CA PRO A 130 23.07 -6.04 8.90
C PRO A 130 23.53 -4.60 8.64
N PRO A 131 24.15 -3.90 9.62
CA PRO A 131 24.54 -2.50 9.46
C PRO A 131 25.73 -2.30 8.51
N LYS A 132 26.55 -3.35 8.28
CA LYS A 132 27.70 -3.29 7.37
C LYS A 132 27.29 -3.44 5.91
N ASP A 133 26.27 -4.23 5.66
CA ASP A 133 25.75 -4.52 4.33
C ASP A 133 24.25 -4.81 4.45
N ALA A 134 23.43 -3.83 4.05
CA ALA A 134 21.98 -3.95 4.10
C ALA A 134 21.43 -4.94 3.05
N THR A 135 22.26 -5.36 2.08
CA THR A 135 21.89 -6.34 1.05
C THR A 135 22.11 -7.79 1.50
N ASP A 136 22.70 -7.99 2.68
CA ASP A 136 22.91 -9.32 3.26
C ASP A 136 21.67 -9.80 4.03
N GLY A 137 20.68 -10.29 3.29
CA GLY A 137 19.46 -10.86 3.88
C GLY A 137 19.69 -12.14 4.68
N THR A 138 20.82 -12.84 4.50
CA THR A 138 21.09 -14.11 5.20
C THR A 138 21.39 -13.92 6.69
N HIS A 139 21.91 -12.75 7.06
CA HIS A 139 22.22 -12.38 8.42
C HIS A 139 21.22 -11.37 9.01
N ALA A 140 20.07 -11.18 8.37
CA ALA A 140 18.97 -10.38 8.92
C ALA A 140 18.46 -11.00 10.23
N LYS A 141 18.09 -10.15 11.20
CA LYS A 141 17.69 -10.58 12.54
C LYS A 141 16.31 -10.09 12.91
N LEU A 142 15.48 -11.01 13.42
CA LEU A 142 14.23 -10.68 14.08
C LEU A 142 14.49 -10.23 15.51
N GLY A 143 13.75 -9.22 15.96
CA GLY A 143 13.72 -8.77 17.35
C GLY A 143 12.62 -7.72 17.54
N ASP A 144 12.48 -7.23 18.76
CA ASP A 144 11.52 -6.18 19.10
C ASP A 144 11.67 -4.96 18.17
N ASN A 145 10.56 -4.44 17.70
CA ASN A 145 10.53 -3.21 16.91
C ASN A 145 10.45 -1.99 17.85
N PRO A 146 11.53 -1.21 18.04
CA PRO A 146 11.46 0.01 18.84
C PRO A 146 10.56 1.08 18.23
N ASP A 147 10.29 0.96 16.92
CA ASP A 147 9.52 1.91 16.11
C ASP A 147 8.12 1.35 15.78
N SER A 148 7.61 0.40 16.59
CA SER A 148 6.28 -0.16 16.39
C SER A 148 5.21 0.93 16.48
N TRP A 149 4.15 0.80 15.68
CA TRP A 149 3.01 1.71 15.71
C TRP A 149 1.99 1.38 16.80
N LEU A 150 2.18 0.25 17.49
CA LEU A 150 1.34 -0.21 18.60
C LEU A 150 1.11 0.83 19.71
N PRO A 151 2.01 1.79 20.03
CA PRO A 151 1.70 2.83 21.00
C PRO A 151 0.47 3.67 20.63
N PHE A 152 0.22 3.94 19.35
CA PHE A 152 -0.78 4.92 18.91
C PHE A 152 -1.93 4.33 18.06
N THR A 153 -1.81 3.13 17.52
CA THR A 153 -2.89 2.47 16.75
C THR A 153 -2.91 0.96 16.95
N ASP A 154 -4.09 0.35 16.87
CA ASP A 154 -4.18 -1.11 16.66
C ASP A 154 -3.96 -1.41 15.18
N MET A 155 -3.35 -2.55 14.89
CA MET A 155 -2.89 -2.85 13.54
C MET A 155 -3.51 -4.13 13.02
N VAL A 156 -3.88 -4.17 11.74
CA VAL A 156 -4.39 -5.35 11.06
C VAL A 156 -3.71 -5.48 9.70
N PHE A 157 -2.90 -6.52 9.54
CA PHE A 157 -2.13 -6.82 8.33
C PHE A 157 -2.87 -7.88 7.52
N PHE A 158 -3.28 -7.53 6.31
CA PHE A 158 -4.05 -8.41 5.43
C PHE A 158 -3.20 -8.88 4.26
N ASP A 159 -3.13 -10.19 4.03
CA ASP A 159 -2.52 -10.72 2.81
C ASP A 159 -3.56 -10.78 1.69
N ALA A 160 -3.26 -10.22 0.51
CA ALA A 160 -4.14 -10.30 -0.65
C ALA A 160 -4.42 -11.77 -1.04
N VAL A 161 -5.61 -12.08 -1.56
CA VAL A 161 -5.95 -13.45 -1.96
C VAL A 161 -4.94 -13.96 -2.99
N GLY A 162 -4.34 -15.14 -2.73
CA GLY A 162 -3.27 -15.69 -3.56
C GLY A 162 -1.84 -15.28 -3.16
N THR A 163 -1.68 -14.48 -2.10
CA THR A 163 -0.39 -14.10 -1.51
C THR A 163 -0.31 -14.56 -0.06
N GLY A 164 0.90 -14.65 0.49
CA GLY A 164 1.16 -15.07 1.87
C GLY A 164 0.47 -16.39 2.20
N TYR A 165 -0.43 -16.36 3.19
CA TYR A 165 -1.29 -17.50 3.54
C TYR A 165 -2.74 -17.37 3.05
N SER A 166 -3.11 -16.30 2.35
CA SER A 166 -4.46 -16.16 1.78
C SER A 166 -4.66 -17.11 0.61
N ARG A 167 -5.79 -17.83 0.59
CA ARG A 167 -6.09 -18.85 -0.42
C ARG A 167 -7.48 -18.69 -1.03
N PRO A 168 -7.61 -18.61 -2.37
CA PRO A 168 -8.91 -18.76 -3.02
C PRO A 168 -9.39 -20.21 -2.86
N LEU A 169 -10.71 -20.43 -2.85
CA LEU A 169 -11.27 -21.77 -2.81
C LEU A 169 -11.26 -22.45 -4.19
N ASP A 170 -11.52 -21.68 -5.25
CA ASP A 170 -11.45 -22.14 -6.64
C ASP A 170 -10.29 -21.44 -7.35
N THR A 171 -9.15 -22.12 -7.42
CA THR A 171 -7.93 -21.57 -8.03
C THR A 171 -8.09 -21.28 -9.52
N ALA A 172 -9.01 -21.96 -10.21
CA ALA A 172 -9.27 -21.73 -11.63
C ALA A 172 -10.04 -20.42 -11.87
N LYS A 173 -10.83 -19.97 -10.89
CA LYS A 173 -11.59 -18.71 -10.95
C LYS A 173 -10.92 -17.55 -10.23
N ALA A 174 -9.78 -17.79 -9.57
CA ALA A 174 -9.13 -16.79 -8.73
C ALA A 174 -8.80 -15.50 -9.48
N ALA A 175 -8.34 -15.59 -10.73
CA ALA A 175 -8.02 -14.43 -11.54
C ALA A 175 -9.24 -13.54 -11.82
N ASP A 176 -10.37 -14.15 -12.17
CA ASP A 176 -11.60 -13.40 -12.45
C ASP A 176 -12.23 -12.82 -11.17
N GLN A 177 -12.10 -13.52 -10.05
CA GLN A 177 -12.74 -13.15 -8.79
C GLN A 177 -11.94 -12.15 -7.97
N PHE A 178 -10.62 -12.17 -8.03
CA PHE A 178 -9.76 -11.42 -7.10
C PHE A 178 -8.68 -10.59 -7.78
N TYR A 179 -8.22 -10.94 -9.00
CA TYR A 179 -7.02 -10.32 -9.59
C TYR A 179 -7.39 -9.18 -10.56
N GLY A 180 -7.84 -8.08 -9.98
CA GLY A 180 -8.07 -6.84 -10.70
C GLY A 180 -8.32 -5.69 -9.73
N VAL A 181 -8.11 -4.46 -10.20
CA VAL A 181 -8.14 -3.26 -9.33
C VAL A 181 -9.42 -3.16 -8.50
N LYS A 182 -10.59 -3.39 -9.11
CA LYS A 182 -11.88 -3.32 -8.41
C LYS A 182 -12.13 -4.54 -7.53
N GLN A 183 -11.87 -5.74 -8.06
CA GLN A 183 -12.05 -7.01 -7.35
C GLN A 183 -11.24 -7.03 -6.05
N ASP A 184 -9.98 -6.62 -6.14
CA ASP A 184 -9.07 -6.47 -5.02
C ASP A 184 -9.59 -5.46 -4.00
N ALA A 185 -9.98 -4.26 -4.45
CA ALA A 185 -10.52 -3.23 -3.57
C ALA A 185 -11.78 -3.68 -2.81
N SER A 186 -12.76 -4.28 -3.49
CA SER A 186 -13.97 -4.82 -2.85
C SER A 186 -13.64 -5.97 -1.88
N THR A 187 -12.64 -6.80 -2.21
CA THR A 187 -12.13 -7.88 -1.34
C THR A 187 -11.56 -7.32 -0.03
N PHE A 188 -10.67 -6.34 -0.12
CA PHE A 188 -10.08 -5.69 1.06
C PHE A 188 -11.13 -4.90 1.87
N ALA A 189 -12.02 -4.15 1.20
CA ALA A 189 -13.11 -3.44 1.88
C ALA A 189 -14.00 -4.43 2.66
N LYS A 190 -14.32 -5.59 2.07
CA LYS A 190 -15.09 -6.62 2.74
C LYS A 190 -14.35 -7.22 3.92
N ALA A 191 -13.05 -7.50 3.79
CA ALA A 191 -12.22 -8.01 4.88
C ALA A 191 -12.15 -7.04 6.07
N ILE A 192 -11.95 -5.74 5.79
CA ILE A 192 -11.98 -4.67 6.79
C ILE A 192 -13.34 -4.64 7.50
N GLN A 193 -14.44 -4.68 6.75
CA GLN A 193 -15.79 -4.71 7.33
C GLN A 193 -16.01 -5.92 8.24
N LEU A 194 -15.58 -7.12 7.81
CA LEU A 194 -15.70 -8.35 8.59
C LEU A 194 -14.87 -8.29 9.87
N TRP A 195 -13.62 -7.84 9.79
CA TRP A 195 -12.76 -7.69 10.96
C TRP A 195 -13.33 -6.64 11.93
N THR A 196 -13.78 -5.49 11.42
CA THR A 196 -14.38 -4.42 12.23
C THR A 196 -15.60 -4.93 12.99
N ALA A 197 -16.48 -5.68 12.32
CA ALA A 197 -17.66 -6.26 12.93
C ALA A 197 -17.33 -7.34 13.97
N LYS A 198 -16.38 -8.24 13.67
CA LYS A 198 -15.92 -9.32 14.57
C LYS A 198 -15.32 -8.76 15.88
N ASN A 199 -14.71 -7.58 15.83
CA ASN A 199 -13.99 -6.97 16.95
C ASN A 199 -14.70 -5.75 17.56
N SER A 200 -15.95 -5.46 17.15
CA SER A 200 -16.73 -4.32 17.65
C SER A 200 -16.03 -2.96 17.51
N ARG A 201 -15.35 -2.73 16.38
CA ARG A 201 -14.53 -1.53 16.13
C ARG A 201 -15.19 -0.47 15.25
N GLN A 202 -16.52 -0.51 15.09
CA GLN A 202 -17.24 0.39 14.17
C GLN A 202 -17.10 1.88 14.51
N SER A 203 -16.86 2.22 15.79
CA SER A 203 -16.71 3.60 16.25
C SER A 203 -15.25 4.06 16.31
N SER A 204 -14.29 3.18 16.05
CA SER A 204 -12.87 3.53 16.06
C SER A 204 -12.52 4.42 14.87
N PRO A 205 -11.56 5.34 15.01
CA PRO A 205 -10.95 5.99 13.86
C PRO A 205 -10.30 4.95 12.93
N HIS A 206 -10.57 5.04 11.64
CA HIS A 206 -10.13 4.04 10.64
C HIS A 206 -9.08 4.62 9.69
N TYR A 207 -7.96 3.91 9.55
CA TYR A 207 -6.87 4.31 8.66
C TYR A 207 -6.46 3.16 7.73
N LEU A 208 -6.09 3.51 6.50
CA LEU A 208 -5.42 2.57 5.59
C LEU A 208 -3.91 2.85 5.56
N VAL A 209 -3.12 1.80 5.38
CA VAL A 209 -1.67 1.89 5.20
C VAL A 209 -1.26 0.99 4.04
N GLY A 210 -0.87 1.59 2.92
CA GLY A 210 -0.53 0.88 1.69
C GLY A 210 0.85 1.21 1.18
N GLU A 211 1.60 0.21 0.72
CA GLU A 211 2.90 0.42 0.06
C GLU A 211 2.86 0.08 -1.44
N SER A 212 3.57 0.83 -2.28
CA SER A 212 3.76 0.50 -3.72
C SER A 212 2.42 0.56 -4.48
N TYR A 213 2.03 -0.50 -5.19
CA TYR A 213 0.65 -0.70 -5.68
C TYR A 213 -0.43 -0.49 -4.59
N GLY A 214 -0.05 -0.58 -3.32
CA GLY A 214 -0.82 -0.15 -2.15
C GLY A 214 -1.33 1.30 -2.22
N GLY A 215 -0.75 2.18 -3.03
CA GLY A 215 -1.29 3.52 -3.31
C GLY A 215 -2.61 3.46 -4.08
N ILE A 216 -2.61 2.83 -5.26
CA ILE A 216 -3.82 2.54 -6.05
C ILE A 216 -4.84 1.77 -5.19
N ARG A 217 -4.39 0.71 -4.51
CA ARG A 217 -5.26 -0.08 -3.63
C ARG A 217 -5.88 0.77 -2.52
N SER A 218 -5.12 1.64 -1.86
CA SER A 218 -5.65 2.50 -0.80
C SER A 218 -6.79 3.40 -1.29
N ILE A 219 -6.62 4.03 -2.45
CA ILE A 219 -7.63 4.91 -3.04
C ILE A 219 -8.89 4.11 -3.41
N GLN A 220 -8.73 2.93 -4.01
CA GLN A 220 -9.86 2.10 -4.42
C GLN A 220 -10.56 1.43 -3.24
N VAL A 221 -9.82 0.99 -2.21
CA VAL A 221 -10.39 0.45 -0.97
C VAL A 221 -11.14 1.52 -0.21
N ALA A 222 -10.63 2.76 -0.14
CA ALA A 222 -11.35 3.88 0.45
C ALA A 222 -12.70 4.12 -0.26
N ASN A 223 -12.72 4.10 -1.59
CA ASN A 223 -13.94 4.20 -2.37
C ASN A 223 -14.89 3.01 -2.13
N ALA A 224 -14.39 1.77 -2.11
CA ALA A 224 -15.20 0.58 -1.86
C ALA A 224 -15.75 0.54 -0.42
N LEU A 225 -14.98 0.96 0.58
CA LEU A 225 -15.45 1.09 1.96
C LEU A 225 -16.61 2.08 2.05
N GLN A 226 -16.47 3.25 1.44
CA GLN A 226 -17.52 4.27 1.42
C GLN A 226 -18.77 3.78 0.69
N MET A 227 -18.60 3.22 -0.51
CA MET A 227 -19.72 2.91 -1.42
C MET A 227 -20.41 1.57 -1.13
N GLU A 228 -19.67 0.57 -0.64
CA GLU A 228 -20.17 -0.80 -0.47
C GLU A 228 -20.36 -1.20 1.00
N GLN A 229 -19.54 -0.66 1.91
CA GLN A 229 -19.52 -1.08 3.32
C GLN A 229 -20.04 0.00 4.28
N GLY A 230 -20.23 1.23 3.83
CA GLY A 230 -20.66 2.36 4.66
C GLY A 230 -19.63 2.76 5.72
N ILE A 231 -18.35 2.47 5.49
CA ILE A 231 -17.24 2.84 6.38
C ILE A 231 -16.51 4.03 5.76
N LEU A 232 -16.40 5.13 6.50
CA LEU A 232 -15.57 6.28 6.15
C LEU A 232 -14.21 6.17 6.83
N LEU A 233 -13.20 6.82 6.26
CA LEU A 233 -11.83 6.77 6.75
C LEU A 233 -11.42 8.12 7.31
N ASN A 234 -10.69 8.08 8.42
CA ASN A 234 -10.03 9.24 8.99
C ASN A 234 -8.76 9.61 8.21
N GLY A 235 -8.06 8.60 7.70
CA GLY A 235 -6.88 8.88 6.89
C GLY A 235 -6.30 7.71 6.14
N VAL A 236 -5.40 8.04 5.22
CA VAL A 236 -4.65 7.07 4.42
C VAL A 236 -3.17 7.40 4.52
N VAL A 237 -2.36 6.41 4.87
CA VAL A 237 -0.89 6.48 4.83
C VAL A 237 -0.41 5.69 3.62
N MET A 238 0.35 6.34 2.75
CA MET A 238 0.87 5.76 1.51
C MET A 238 2.40 5.74 1.58
N LEU A 239 3.01 4.56 1.49
CA LEU A 239 4.46 4.39 1.47
C LEU A 239 4.90 4.10 0.04
N SER A 240 5.75 4.95 -0.51
CA SER A 240 6.29 4.83 -1.85
C SER A 240 5.22 4.44 -2.90
N PRO A 241 4.13 5.22 -3.03
CA PRO A 241 2.94 4.72 -3.71
C PRO A 241 3.01 4.81 -5.23
N ALA A 242 2.55 3.75 -5.88
CA ALA A 242 2.03 3.85 -7.24
C ALA A 242 0.65 4.52 -7.17
N ILE A 243 0.44 5.59 -7.94
CA ILE A 243 -0.82 6.33 -8.02
C ILE A 243 -1.34 6.33 -9.45
N GLU A 244 -0.51 6.78 -10.38
CA GLU A 244 -0.82 6.87 -11.81
C GLU A 244 0.12 5.92 -12.56
N MET A 245 -0.39 4.78 -13.03
CA MET A 245 0.47 3.79 -13.71
C MET A 245 1.20 4.36 -14.93
N PRO A 246 0.60 5.23 -15.77
CA PRO A 246 1.32 5.85 -16.88
C PRO A 246 2.50 6.73 -16.46
N LEU A 247 2.52 7.25 -15.23
CA LEU A 247 3.61 8.09 -14.73
C LEU A 247 4.81 7.27 -14.21
N LEU A 248 4.66 5.95 -14.10
CA LEU A 248 5.74 5.03 -13.74
C LEU A 248 6.40 4.41 -14.98
N ASP A 249 5.72 4.46 -16.13
CA ASP A 249 6.25 4.01 -17.40
C ASP A 249 7.04 5.16 -18.05
N THR A 250 8.36 5.03 -18.09
CA THR A 250 9.27 6.00 -18.71
C THR A 250 9.44 5.79 -20.21
N ASP A 251 8.93 4.69 -20.76
CA ASP A 251 9.05 4.40 -22.18
C ASP A 251 8.17 5.36 -22.98
N GLU A 252 8.81 6.12 -23.87
CA GLU A 252 8.15 7.12 -24.73
C GLU A 252 7.31 8.17 -23.97
N ASN A 253 7.54 8.35 -22.65
CA ASN A 253 6.82 9.31 -21.82
C ASN A 253 7.79 10.32 -21.16
N PRO A 254 8.02 11.49 -21.80
CA PRO A 254 8.91 12.53 -21.28
C PRO A 254 8.52 13.04 -19.89
N LEU A 255 7.22 13.03 -19.56
CA LEU A 255 6.75 13.44 -18.24
C LEU A 255 7.18 12.41 -17.18
N SER A 256 6.96 11.12 -17.41
CA SER A 256 7.43 10.07 -16.49
C SER A 256 8.94 10.13 -16.29
N ALA A 257 9.69 10.34 -17.37
CA ALA A 257 11.15 10.53 -17.28
C ALA A 257 11.50 11.75 -16.39
N ALA A 258 10.81 12.88 -16.57
CA ALA A 258 11.04 14.06 -15.73
C ALA A 258 10.67 13.84 -14.26
N LEU A 259 9.65 13.02 -13.98
CA LEU A 259 9.26 12.67 -12.59
C LEU A 259 10.22 11.64 -11.95
N MET A 260 10.97 10.91 -12.76
CA MET A 260 11.98 9.93 -12.33
C MET A 260 13.33 10.57 -11.96
N ILE A 261 13.78 11.52 -12.78
CA ILE A 261 15.09 12.19 -12.68
C ILE A 261 15.41 12.71 -11.26
N PRO A 262 14.47 13.32 -10.50
CA PRO A 262 14.78 13.80 -9.15
C PRO A 262 15.25 12.70 -8.20
N SER A 263 14.75 11.46 -8.33
CA SER A 263 15.25 10.32 -7.54
C SER A 263 16.66 9.90 -7.96
N LEU A 264 17.00 9.93 -9.26
CA LEU A 264 18.36 9.66 -9.75
C LEU A 264 19.36 10.70 -9.24
N ILE A 265 19.01 11.99 -9.33
CA ILE A 265 19.82 13.09 -8.80
C ILE A 265 20.02 12.92 -7.29
N SER A 266 18.94 12.63 -6.56
CA SER A 266 19.01 12.40 -5.12
C SER A 266 19.92 11.20 -4.79
N ALA A 267 19.85 10.11 -5.54
CA ALA A 267 20.72 8.96 -5.32
C ALA A 267 22.20 9.31 -5.57
N HIS A 268 22.50 10.13 -6.56
CA HIS A 268 23.86 10.62 -6.81
C HIS A 268 24.39 11.53 -5.68
N GLU A 269 23.52 12.34 -5.08
CA GLU A 269 23.83 13.23 -3.95
C GLU A 269 23.87 12.51 -2.57
N SER A 270 23.54 11.21 -2.52
CA SER A 270 23.53 10.43 -1.29
C SER A 270 24.92 10.41 -0.61
N PRO A 271 25.00 10.46 0.74
CA PRO A 271 23.92 10.47 1.73
C PRO A 271 23.44 11.87 2.15
N ASN A 272 23.87 12.94 1.47
CA ASN A 272 23.68 14.31 1.94
C ASN A 272 22.39 14.98 1.44
N VAL A 273 21.47 14.20 0.85
CA VAL A 273 20.20 14.70 0.32
C VAL A 273 19.34 15.29 1.43
N THR A 274 18.72 16.42 1.12
CA THR A 274 17.74 17.09 1.97
C THR A 274 16.46 17.31 1.19
N GLN A 275 15.37 17.67 1.88
CA GLN A 275 14.13 18.12 1.23
C GLN A 275 14.41 19.27 0.24
N GLN A 276 15.29 20.20 0.61
CA GLN A 276 15.63 21.35 -0.23
C GLN A 276 16.35 20.93 -1.53
N SER A 277 17.30 19.99 -1.48
CA SER A 277 17.99 19.54 -2.69
C SER A 277 17.08 18.68 -3.56
N ALA A 278 16.23 17.83 -2.97
CA ALA A 278 15.22 17.08 -3.69
C ALA A 278 14.19 17.99 -4.39
N ASP A 279 13.76 19.07 -3.72
CA ASP A 279 12.87 20.06 -4.32
C ASP A 279 13.55 20.80 -5.47
N ALA A 280 14.83 21.19 -5.33
CA ALA A 280 15.60 21.79 -6.41
C ALA A 280 15.78 20.85 -7.62
N ALA A 281 15.99 19.55 -7.37
CA ALA A 281 16.06 18.53 -8.41
C ALA A 281 14.71 18.40 -9.16
N TYR A 282 13.59 18.41 -8.44
CA TYR A 282 12.25 18.41 -9.04
C TYR A 282 11.98 19.67 -9.88
N GLU A 283 12.30 20.86 -9.38
CA GLU A 283 12.12 22.11 -10.14
C GLU A 283 12.97 22.14 -11.41
N TRP A 284 14.22 21.68 -11.34
CA TRP A 284 15.07 21.57 -12.53
C TRP A 284 14.49 20.54 -13.52
N ALA A 285 14.03 19.39 -13.01
CA ALA A 285 13.47 18.34 -13.85
C ALA A 285 12.22 18.81 -14.60
N MET A 286 11.31 19.51 -13.92
CA MET A 286 10.05 19.99 -14.50
C MET A 286 10.23 21.26 -15.34
N GLY A 287 11.14 22.16 -14.94
CA GLY A 287 11.32 23.47 -15.58
C GLY A 287 12.37 23.51 -16.69
N THR A 288 13.39 22.65 -16.64
CA THR A 288 14.53 22.67 -17.57
C THR A 288 14.63 21.38 -18.38
N TYR A 289 14.61 20.22 -17.72
CA TYR A 289 14.76 18.92 -18.37
C TYR A 289 13.54 18.54 -19.21
N LEU A 290 12.33 18.60 -18.64
CA LEU A 290 11.10 18.20 -19.33
C LEU A 290 10.89 18.92 -20.67
N PRO A 291 11.01 20.27 -20.77
CA PRO A 291 10.89 20.95 -22.05
C PRO A 291 11.92 20.51 -23.09
N LYS A 292 13.12 20.10 -22.67
CA LYS A 292 14.17 19.60 -23.57
C LYS A 292 13.83 18.22 -24.13
N VAL A 293 13.40 17.28 -23.27
CA VAL A 293 13.11 15.90 -23.69
C VAL A 293 11.73 15.74 -24.34
N ALA A 294 10.78 16.64 -24.06
CA ALA A 294 9.49 16.66 -24.75
C ALA A 294 9.55 17.34 -26.14
N GLY A 295 10.64 18.05 -26.44
CA GLY A 295 10.86 18.72 -27.71
C GLY A 295 11.49 17.82 -28.78
N LYS A 296 12.13 18.45 -29.78
CA LYS A 296 12.97 17.72 -30.73
C LYS A 296 14.18 17.14 -29.98
N ILE A 297 14.55 15.90 -30.30
CA ILE A 297 15.76 15.24 -29.77
C ILE A 297 16.95 16.23 -29.82
N PRO A 298 17.54 16.57 -28.65
CA PRO A 298 18.67 17.50 -28.59
C PRO A 298 19.84 17.03 -29.46
N SER A 299 20.46 17.95 -30.19
CA SER A 299 21.52 17.62 -31.14
C SER A 299 22.53 18.76 -31.29
N GLY A 300 23.67 18.49 -31.91
CA GLY A 300 24.76 19.46 -32.02
C GLY A 300 25.30 19.87 -30.66
N GLU A 301 25.69 21.14 -30.52
CA GLU A 301 26.29 21.65 -29.28
C GLU A 301 25.29 21.78 -28.12
N ASP A 302 24.02 22.10 -28.43
CA ASP A 302 22.94 22.12 -27.44
C ASP A 302 22.70 20.71 -26.86
N GLY A 303 22.68 19.69 -27.73
CA GLY A 303 22.57 18.30 -27.31
C GLY A 303 23.72 17.86 -26.41
N LYS A 304 24.97 18.13 -26.80
CA LYS A 304 26.14 17.80 -25.96
C LYS A 304 26.08 18.46 -24.58
N THR A 305 25.75 19.76 -24.53
CA THR A 305 25.65 20.50 -23.28
C THR A 305 24.55 19.91 -22.39
N PHE A 306 23.40 19.61 -22.97
CA PHE A 306 22.27 19.00 -22.25
C PHE A 306 22.61 17.60 -21.72
N TYR A 307 23.20 16.73 -22.54
CA TYR A 307 23.56 15.36 -22.12
C TYR A 307 24.64 15.37 -21.04
N ALA A 308 25.64 16.25 -21.14
CA ALA A 308 26.64 16.44 -20.10
C ALA A 308 26.02 16.94 -18.78
N GLU A 309 25.02 17.84 -18.83
CA GLU A 309 24.31 18.30 -17.64
C GLU A 309 23.49 17.17 -16.98
N VAL A 310 22.75 16.39 -17.77
CA VAL A 310 21.99 15.24 -17.27
C VAL A 310 22.94 14.21 -16.63
N ALA A 311 24.04 13.87 -17.30
CA ALA A 311 25.06 12.96 -16.79
C ALA A 311 25.65 13.47 -15.47
N HIS A 312 26.04 14.75 -15.42
CA HIS A 312 26.59 15.35 -14.22
C HIS A 312 25.63 15.30 -13.03
N ARG A 313 24.34 15.62 -13.24
CA ARG A 313 23.35 15.65 -12.14
C ARG A 313 22.94 14.27 -11.66
N THR A 314 22.81 13.31 -12.58
CA THR A 314 22.34 11.95 -12.26
C THR A 314 23.47 11.00 -11.86
N GLY A 315 24.73 11.38 -12.11
CA GLY A 315 25.89 10.52 -11.91
C GLY A 315 26.01 9.40 -12.96
N LEU A 316 25.15 9.37 -13.97
CA LEU A 316 25.19 8.37 -15.03
C LEU A 316 26.33 8.66 -16.02
N PRO A 317 26.91 7.63 -16.67
CA PRO A 317 27.88 7.83 -17.74
C PRO A 317 27.32 8.68 -18.88
N GLU A 318 28.08 9.68 -19.35
CA GLU A 318 27.63 10.60 -20.39
C GLU A 318 27.34 9.90 -21.72
N ASP A 319 28.07 8.83 -22.04
CA ASP A 319 27.83 8.03 -23.24
C ASP A 319 26.49 7.28 -23.17
N VAL A 320 26.10 6.76 -22.00
CA VAL A 320 24.78 6.15 -21.76
C VAL A 320 23.68 7.19 -21.93
N VAL A 321 23.82 8.33 -21.26
CA VAL A 321 22.85 9.45 -21.37
C VAL A 321 22.71 9.92 -22.82
N THR A 322 23.83 10.06 -23.54
CA THR A 322 23.83 10.49 -24.95
C THR A 322 23.16 9.46 -25.86
N ARG A 323 23.46 8.17 -25.70
CA ARG A 323 22.84 7.07 -26.46
C ARG A 323 21.33 6.98 -26.21
N GLN A 324 20.90 7.32 -25.00
CA GLN A 324 19.48 7.33 -24.60
C GLN A 324 18.84 8.73 -24.74
N HIS A 325 19.49 9.64 -25.48
CA HIS A 325 18.96 10.96 -25.84
C HIS A 325 18.51 11.80 -24.63
N GLY A 326 19.23 11.66 -23.52
CA GLY A 326 18.96 12.36 -22.27
C GLY A 326 17.82 11.76 -21.46
N VAL A 327 17.26 10.61 -21.82
CA VAL A 327 16.16 9.93 -21.12
C VAL A 327 16.65 8.58 -20.57
N PRO A 328 17.19 8.53 -19.33
CA PRO A 328 17.72 7.30 -18.76
C PRO A 328 16.65 6.19 -18.66
N ALA A 329 16.90 5.06 -19.32
CA ALA A 329 16.07 3.86 -19.24
C ALA A 329 16.39 3.08 -17.96
N ILE A 330 15.69 3.37 -16.86
CA ILE A 330 15.94 2.87 -15.50
C ILE A 330 15.78 1.35 -15.29
N GLY A 331 15.31 0.61 -16.30
CA GLY A 331 15.31 -0.86 -16.31
C GLY A 331 16.44 -1.47 -17.13
N SER A 332 17.21 -0.65 -17.85
CA SER A 332 18.28 -1.12 -18.73
C SER A 332 19.56 -1.42 -17.95
N HIS A 333 20.27 -2.46 -18.39
CA HIS A 333 21.57 -2.82 -17.85
C HIS A 333 22.56 -1.64 -17.89
N ASP A 334 22.54 -0.84 -18.96
CA ASP A 334 23.44 0.31 -19.13
C ASP A 334 23.27 1.41 -18.07
N VAL A 335 22.08 1.54 -17.49
CA VAL A 335 21.80 2.52 -16.42
C VAL A 335 22.08 1.90 -15.04
N MET A 336 21.70 0.63 -14.88
CA MET A 336 21.74 -0.07 -13.59
C MET A 336 23.11 -0.65 -13.26
N SER A 337 23.93 -1.00 -14.26
CA SER A 337 25.28 -1.52 -14.07
C SER A 337 26.33 -0.42 -14.20
N GLN A 338 27.06 -0.18 -13.13
CA GLN A 338 28.14 0.82 -13.08
C GLN A 338 29.35 0.25 -12.36
N ASN A 339 30.52 0.32 -13.00
CA ASN A 339 31.79 -0.08 -12.39
C ASN A 339 31.77 -1.52 -11.80
N GLY A 340 31.10 -2.46 -12.48
CA GLY A 340 30.96 -3.86 -12.03
C GLY A 340 30.00 -4.05 -10.85
N ARG A 341 29.16 -3.05 -10.57
CA ARG A 341 28.11 -3.11 -9.54
C ARG A 341 26.74 -2.89 -10.18
N LEU A 342 25.78 -3.69 -9.77
CA LEU A 342 24.38 -3.57 -10.19
C LEU A 342 23.60 -2.81 -9.11
N HIS A 343 23.04 -1.67 -9.49
CA HIS A 343 22.17 -0.82 -8.68
C HIS A 343 20.75 -1.38 -8.60
N GLY A 344 20.01 -1.07 -7.53
CA GLY A 344 18.63 -1.52 -7.36
C GLY A 344 17.58 -0.53 -7.81
N LEU A 345 16.49 -1.04 -8.42
CA LEU A 345 15.35 -0.20 -8.82
C LEU A 345 14.62 0.34 -7.58
N TYR A 346 14.54 -0.49 -6.55
CA TYR A 346 13.85 -0.17 -5.30
C TYR A 346 14.68 0.72 -4.37
N ASP A 347 15.99 0.84 -4.55
CA ASP A 347 16.85 1.83 -3.87
C ASP A 347 18.13 1.95 -4.68
N PHE A 348 18.26 3.02 -5.48
CA PHE A 348 19.38 3.18 -6.40
C PHE A 348 20.74 3.36 -5.71
N THR A 349 20.75 3.60 -4.39
CA THR A 349 21.99 3.64 -3.60
C THR A 349 22.44 2.27 -3.12
N GLN A 350 21.56 1.26 -3.19
CA GLN A 350 21.89 -0.12 -2.89
C GLN A 350 22.43 -0.82 -4.13
N THR A 351 23.52 -1.55 -3.95
CA THR A 351 24.22 -2.22 -5.04
C THR A 351 24.71 -3.59 -4.62
N ILE A 352 24.73 -4.52 -5.58
CA ILE A 352 25.40 -5.83 -5.46
C ILE A 352 26.54 -5.92 -6.46
N ALA A 353 27.36 -6.98 -6.35
CA ALA A 353 28.26 -7.33 -7.44
C ALA A 353 27.42 -7.67 -8.67
N ASP A 354 27.76 -7.08 -9.82
CA ASP A 354 27.03 -7.33 -11.06
C ASP A 354 27.29 -8.76 -11.57
N PRO A 355 26.28 -9.64 -11.63
CA PRO A 355 26.43 -11.00 -12.13
C PRO A 355 26.65 -11.05 -13.66
N ALA A 356 26.37 -9.97 -14.37
CA ALA A 356 26.39 -9.90 -15.83
C ALA A 356 27.14 -8.65 -16.35
N ALA A 357 28.27 -8.32 -15.71
CA ALA A 357 29.09 -7.15 -16.04
C ALA A 357 29.60 -7.10 -17.50
N ASP A 358 29.54 -8.21 -18.24
CA ASP A 358 29.84 -8.31 -19.67
C ASP A 358 28.65 -7.96 -20.59
N GLY A 359 27.49 -7.63 -20.03
CA GLY A 359 26.28 -7.19 -20.75
C GLY A 359 25.31 -8.32 -21.11
N LEU A 360 25.37 -9.46 -20.41
CA LEU A 360 24.41 -10.55 -20.59
C LEU A 360 23.09 -10.25 -19.87
N ASP A 361 21.97 -10.56 -20.53
CA ASP A 361 20.65 -10.02 -20.21
C ASP A 361 19.94 -10.81 -19.09
N GLU A 362 20.50 -10.80 -17.87
CA GLU A 362 19.84 -11.28 -16.64
C GLU A 362 20.36 -10.51 -15.41
N SER A 363 19.97 -9.24 -15.26
CA SER A 363 20.24 -8.46 -14.03
C SER A 363 19.09 -8.59 -13.04
N PRO A 364 19.25 -9.33 -11.91
CA PRO A 364 18.20 -9.43 -10.91
C PRO A 364 18.12 -8.15 -10.08
N ASP A 365 16.90 -7.66 -9.79
CA ASP A 365 16.73 -6.55 -8.84
C ASP A 365 17.31 -6.96 -7.45
N PRO A 366 18.29 -6.22 -6.91
CA PRO A 366 18.96 -6.50 -5.64
C PRO A 366 18.02 -6.61 -4.43
N THR A 367 16.89 -5.92 -4.45
CA THR A 367 15.94 -5.87 -3.33
C THR A 367 15.00 -7.07 -3.38
N LEU A 368 14.22 -7.23 -4.45
CA LEU A 368 13.19 -8.25 -4.53
C LEU A 368 13.73 -9.67 -4.75
N PHE A 369 14.82 -9.80 -5.50
CA PHE A 369 15.46 -11.10 -5.71
C PHE A 369 16.61 -11.37 -4.73
N GLY A 370 17.11 -10.32 -4.06
CA GLY A 370 18.09 -10.44 -2.98
C GLY A 370 17.46 -10.39 -1.58
N PHE A 371 17.88 -9.41 -0.78
CA PHE A 371 17.63 -9.40 0.68
C PHE A 371 16.15 -9.36 1.08
N GLY A 372 15.26 -8.83 0.22
CA GLY A 372 13.82 -8.79 0.46
C GLY A 372 13.21 -10.18 0.67
N ARG A 373 13.83 -11.23 0.13
CA ARG A 373 13.40 -12.63 0.35
C ARG A 373 13.52 -13.07 1.81
N ALA A 374 14.36 -12.42 2.61
CA ALA A 374 14.51 -12.73 4.03
C ALA A 374 13.21 -12.56 4.82
N TYR A 375 12.33 -11.65 4.39
CA TYR A 375 11.02 -11.42 5.04
C TYR A 375 10.11 -12.65 5.01
N GLY A 376 10.18 -13.49 3.97
CA GLY A 376 9.24 -14.60 3.77
C GLY A 376 9.47 -15.71 4.80
N ASN A 377 10.72 -16.14 4.94
CA ASN A 377 11.08 -17.14 5.94
C ASN A 377 10.98 -16.58 7.37
N ALA A 378 11.39 -15.32 7.57
CA ALA A 378 11.26 -14.65 8.86
C ALA A 378 9.81 -14.58 9.33
N PHE A 379 8.88 -14.18 8.44
CA PHE A 379 7.46 -14.13 8.76
C PHE A 379 6.86 -15.51 8.99
N SER A 380 7.21 -16.50 8.15
CA SER A 380 6.74 -17.88 8.34
C SER A 380 7.14 -18.42 9.72
N GLY A 381 8.41 -18.25 10.11
CA GLY A 381 8.91 -18.65 11.43
C GLY A 381 8.21 -17.91 12.57
N TYR A 382 8.07 -16.58 12.46
CA TYR A 382 7.37 -15.76 13.45
C TYR A 382 5.89 -16.14 13.58
N ALA A 383 5.18 -16.36 12.48
CA ALA A 383 3.79 -16.81 12.49
C ALA A 383 3.63 -18.17 13.19
N ALA A 384 4.54 -19.11 12.94
CA ALA A 384 4.49 -20.44 13.51
C ALA A 384 4.86 -20.49 15.00
N ASN A 385 5.92 -19.78 15.40
CA ASN A 385 6.55 -19.91 16.71
C ASN A 385 6.00 -18.92 17.74
N ASP A 386 5.76 -17.67 17.33
CA ASP A 386 5.37 -16.58 18.22
C ASP A 386 3.86 -16.31 18.16
N LEU A 387 3.25 -16.44 16.98
CA LEU A 387 1.81 -16.22 16.79
C LEU A 387 0.98 -17.50 16.91
N GLY A 388 1.61 -18.68 16.90
CA GLY A 388 0.93 -19.98 17.01
C GLY A 388 0.12 -20.38 15.77
N PHE A 389 0.33 -19.72 14.62
CA PHE A 389 -0.33 -20.05 13.36
C PHE A 389 0.55 -20.99 12.53
N GLN A 390 0.38 -22.28 12.74
CA GLN A 390 1.18 -23.33 12.10
C GLN A 390 0.42 -23.97 10.93
N THR A 391 1.03 -23.97 9.75
CA THR A 391 0.47 -24.56 8.53
C THR A 391 1.59 -25.22 7.70
N PRO A 392 1.30 -26.30 6.95
CA PRO A 392 2.26 -26.87 6.00
C PRO A 392 2.41 -26.03 4.72
N LEU A 393 1.62 -24.97 4.53
CA LEU A 393 1.70 -24.11 3.35
C LEU A 393 2.97 -23.26 3.35
N THR A 394 3.51 -23.00 2.16
CA THR A 394 4.55 -21.98 1.98
C THR A 394 3.92 -20.59 2.08
N TYR A 395 4.58 -19.67 2.80
CA TYR A 395 4.22 -18.26 2.83
C TYR A 395 4.68 -17.60 1.52
N ASP A 396 3.73 -17.30 0.62
CA ASP A 396 4.02 -16.71 -0.69
C ASP A 396 4.25 -15.20 -0.57
N LEU A 397 5.44 -14.80 -0.13
CA LEU A 397 5.81 -13.38 0.09
C LEU A 397 5.57 -12.51 -1.15
N LEU A 398 5.87 -13.04 -2.34
CA LEU A 398 5.74 -12.32 -3.61
C LEU A 398 5.32 -13.29 -4.71
N SER A 399 4.03 -13.24 -5.04
CA SER A 399 3.40 -14.12 -6.01
C SER A 399 3.44 -13.55 -7.42
N PHE A 400 4.44 -13.95 -8.20
CA PHE A 400 4.51 -13.59 -9.63
C PHE A 400 3.36 -14.19 -10.45
N LYS A 401 2.73 -15.26 -9.96
CA LYS A 401 1.51 -15.82 -10.56
C LYS A 401 0.34 -14.82 -10.44
N VAL A 402 0.15 -14.22 -9.27
CA VAL A 402 -0.87 -13.17 -9.09
C VAL A 402 -0.52 -11.97 -9.95
N ASN A 403 0.74 -11.54 -9.93
CA ASN A 403 1.21 -10.39 -10.71
C ASN A 403 0.96 -10.55 -12.22
N SER A 404 1.38 -11.67 -12.81
CA SER A 404 1.21 -11.98 -14.24
C SER A 404 -0.25 -12.19 -14.64
N SER A 405 -1.12 -12.55 -13.70
CA SER A 405 -2.55 -12.73 -13.94
C SER A 405 -3.38 -11.47 -13.67
N TRP A 406 -2.74 -10.36 -13.30
CA TRP A 406 -3.42 -9.16 -12.86
C TRP A 406 -4.14 -8.42 -13.99
N LYS A 407 -5.43 -8.12 -13.78
CA LYS A 407 -6.24 -7.39 -14.75
C LYS A 407 -6.31 -5.91 -14.40
N TRP A 408 -5.62 -5.10 -15.19
CA TRP A 408 -5.62 -3.64 -15.05
C TRP A 408 -6.93 -2.99 -15.50
N SER A 409 -7.67 -3.57 -16.44
CA SER A 409 -9.06 -3.18 -16.70
C SER A 409 -9.93 -4.35 -17.16
N GLU A 410 -11.25 -4.17 -17.14
CA GLU A 410 -12.22 -5.17 -17.59
C GLU A 410 -12.09 -5.50 -19.10
N ASN A 411 -11.59 -4.57 -19.93
CA ASN A 411 -11.56 -4.69 -21.39
C ASN A 411 -10.17 -4.50 -22.03
N GLY A 412 -9.07 -4.65 -21.28
CA GLY A 412 -7.69 -4.49 -21.78
C GLY A 412 -6.85 -3.52 -20.93
N PRO A 413 -5.74 -2.96 -21.44
CA PRO A 413 -5.00 -1.92 -20.72
C PRO A 413 -5.74 -0.58 -20.85
N ALA A 414 -6.54 -0.22 -19.84
CA ALA A 414 -6.90 1.17 -19.61
C ALA A 414 -5.86 1.74 -18.64
N PRO A 415 -5.30 2.94 -18.89
CA PRO A 415 -4.39 3.55 -17.95
C PRO A 415 -5.10 3.75 -16.61
N ILE A 416 -4.46 3.27 -15.54
CA ILE A 416 -4.98 3.46 -14.18
C ILE A 416 -4.74 4.89 -13.76
N HIS A 417 -5.84 5.63 -13.63
CA HIS A 417 -5.86 7.00 -13.15
C HIS A 417 -6.58 7.11 -11.82
N GLN A 418 -5.85 7.51 -10.77
CA GLN A 418 -6.35 7.55 -9.39
C GLN A 418 -6.53 8.96 -8.86
N ILE A 419 -5.86 9.97 -9.43
CA ILE A 419 -6.05 11.38 -9.04
C ILE A 419 -7.52 11.79 -9.07
N PRO A 420 -8.33 11.48 -10.12
CA PRO A 420 -9.75 11.84 -10.12
C PRO A 420 -10.56 11.15 -9.02
N VAL A 421 -10.20 9.90 -8.67
CA VAL A 421 -10.88 9.13 -7.61
C VAL A 421 -10.53 9.71 -6.25
N LEU A 422 -9.25 10.01 -6.01
CA LEU A 422 -8.79 10.64 -4.78
C LEU A 422 -9.40 12.04 -4.60
N ASN A 423 -9.44 12.84 -5.67
CA ASN A 423 -10.05 14.17 -5.66
C ASN A 423 -11.54 14.11 -5.30
N ARG A 424 -12.27 13.09 -5.80
CA ARG A 424 -13.66 12.82 -5.42
C ARG A 424 -13.78 12.41 -3.95
N LEU A 425 -12.91 11.52 -3.45
CA LEU A 425 -12.92 11.12 -2.04
C LEU A 425 -12.69 12.31 -1.11
N LEU A 426 -11.67 13.13 -1.39
CA LEU A 426 -11.38 14.34 -0.63
C LEU A 426 -12.52 15.36 -0.68
N ALA A 427 -13.24 15.46 -1.80
CA ALA A 427 -14.40 16.34 -1.92
C ALA A 427 -15.62 15.84 -1.14
N LEU A 428 -15.86 14.52 -1.11
CA LEU A 428 -17.00 13.91 -0.43
C LEU A 428 -16.78 13.70 1.07
N ASP A 429 -15.52 13.55 1.48
CA ASP A 429 -15.12 13.38 2.88
C ASP A 429 -14.19 14.52 3.29
N PRO A 430 -14.73 15.58 3.91
CA PRO A 430 -13.94 16.70 4.43
C PRO A 430 -13.00 16.32 5.59
N GLY A 431 -13.22 15.17 6.25
CA GLY A 431 -12.38 14.68 7.34
C GLY A 431 -11.20 13.85 6.86
N LEU A 432 -11.27 13.26 5.66
CA LEU A 432 -10.22 12.43 5.11
C LEU A 432 -8.89 13.21 4.95
N ARG A 433 -7.81 12.66 5.49
CA ARG A 433 -6.43 13.17 5.33
C ARG A 433 -5.53 12.12 4.67
N VAL A 434 -4.49 12.56 3.95
CA VAL A 434 -3.52 11.67 3.32
C VAL A 434 -2.09 12.03 3.72
N PHE A 435 -1.35 11.02 4.16
CA PHE A 435 0.08 11.08 4.46
C PHE A 435 0.83 10.26 3.42
N VAL A 436 1.71 10.88 2.65
CA VAL A 436 2.58 10.19 1.69
C VAL A 436 4.00 10.20 2.23
N ALA A 437 4.57 9.02 2.40
CA ALA A 437 5.98 8.81 2.68
C ALA A 437 6.66 8.28 1.42
N ASN A 438 7.74 8.89 0.97
CA ASN A 438 8.51 8.40 -0.17
C ASN A 438 10.01 8.36 0.17
N GLY A 439 10.71 7.34 -0.33
CA GLY A 439 12.17 7.35 -0.35
C GLY A 439 12.73 8.31 -1.40
N TYR A 440 13.82 9.00 -1.08
CA TYR A 440 14.55 9.84 -2.04
C TYR A 440 15.12 9.04 -3.23
N TYR A 441 15.44 7.75 -3.04
CA TYR A 441 16.19 6.94 -4.00
C TYR A 441 15.33 5.90 -4.70
N ASP A 442 14.02 6.02 -4.57
CA ASP A 442 13.06 5.10 -5.16
C ASP A 442 12.92 5.38 -6.66
N LEU A 443 13.22 4.40 -7.50
CA LEU A 443 12.97 4.46 -8.95
C LEU A 443 11.77 3.61 -9.37
N ALA A 444 11.24 2.75 -8.48
CA ALA A 444 10.02 1.99 -8.76
C ALA A 444 8.77 2.87 -8.63
N CYS A 445 8.75 3.76 -7.64
CA CYS A 445 7.69 4.76 -7.41
C CYS A 445 8.32 6.10 -6.99
N PRO A 446 8.97 6.83 -7.91
CA PRO A 446 9.77 7.98 -7.55
C PRO A 446 8.94 9.09 -6.92
N PHE A 447 9.54 9.82 -5.98
CA PHE A 447 8.86 10.86 -5.22
C PHE A 447 8.29 11.98 -6.10
N GLY A 448 8.84 12.17 -7.31
CA GLY A 448 8.29 13.08 -8.31
C GLY A 448 6.83 12.77 -8.64
N THR A 449 6.44 11.50 -8.74
CA THR A 449 5.03 11.14 -9.01
C THR A 449 4.10 11.47 -7.85
N ALA A 450 4.56 11.31 -6.61
CA ALA A 450 3.79 11.69 -5.43
C ALA A 450 3.62 13.21 -5.32
N ARG A 451 4.68 13.97 -5.62
CA ARG A 451 4.62 15.43 -5.71
C ARG A 451 3.68 15.89 -6.81
N TRP A 452 3.78 15.27 -7.99
CA TRP A 452 2.87 15.53 -9.12
C TRP A 452 1.41 15.32 -8.73
N MET A 453 1.06 14.18 -8.12
CA MET A 453 -0.29 13.93 -7.60
C MET A 453 -0.75 15.07 -6.70
N LYS A 454 0.03 15.41 -5.67
CA LYS A 454 -0.34 16.43 -4.68
C LYS A 454 -0.62 17.78 -5.35
N ASP A 455 0.21 18.17 -6.31
CA ASP A 455 0.10 19.46 -7.00
C ASP A 455 -1.05 19.50 -8.04
N HIS A 456 -1.60 18.34 -8.40
CA HIS A 456 -2.72 18.21 -9.36
C HIS A 456 -4.07 17.87 -8.72
N LEU A 457 -4.16 17.85 -7.39
CA LEU A 457 -5.43 17.77 -6.67
C LEU A 457 -6.14 19.12 -6.72
N THR A 458 -7.41 19.14 -7.14
CA THR A 458 -8.20 20.39 -7.20
C THR A 458 -9.00 20.66 -5.93
N VAL A 459 -9.14 19.67 -5.05
CA VAL A 459 -9.85 19.76 -3.77
C VAL A 459 -9.07 18.99 -2.70
N GLY A 460 -8.94 19.57 -1.50
CA GLY A 460 -8.34 18.90 -0.34
C GLY A 460 -6.82 18.69 -0.41
N ALA A 461 -6.13 19.39 -1.31
CA ALA A 461 -4.67 19.31 -1.44
C ALA A 461 -3.93 19.72 -0.15
N ASP A 462 -4.53 20.60 0.66
CA ASP A 462 -4.07 21.01 1.99
C ASP A 462 -4.12 19.88 3.04
N ARG A 463 -4.93 18.85 2.78
CA ARG A 463 -5.04 17.63 3.61
C ARG A 463 -4.15 16.48 3.11
N VAL A 464 -3.37 16.71 2.05
CA VAL A 464 -2.40 15.74 1.51
C VAL A 464 -0.98 16.25 1.77
N SER A 465 -0.21 15.50 2.56
CA SER A 465 1.19 15.83 2.90
C SER A 465 2.16 14.83 2.27
N LEU A 466 3.30 15.33 1.79
CA LEU A 466 4.41 14.53 1.25
C LEU A 466 5.61 14.69 2.18
N HIS A 467 6.15 13.56 2.63
CA HIS A 467 7.30 13.44 3.52
C HIS A 467 8.35 12.57 2.83
N LEU A 468 9.57 13.08 2.72
CA LEU A 468 10.67 12.38 2.05
C LEU A 468 11.68 11.86 3.06
N TYR A 469 12.17 10.64 2.81
CA TYR A 469 13.04 9.92 3.74
C TYR A 469 14.29 9.41 3.03
N GLN A 470 15.37 9.31 3.80
CA GLN A 470 16.57 8.60 3.38
C GLN A 470 16.23 7.15 3.03
N GLY A 471 16.64 6.69 1.85
CA GLY A 471 16.34 5.35 1.34
C GLY A 471 15.48 5.35 0.09
N GLY A 472 15.28 4.16 -0.47
CA GLY A 472 14.39 3.95 -1.61
C GLY A 472 12.97 3.55 -1.19
N HIS A 473 12.36 2.69 -2.00
CA HIS A 473 10.99 2.20 -1.91
C HIS A 473 10.64 1.66 -0.52
N MET A 474 11.48 0.79 0.04
CA MET A 474 11.35 0.24 1.39
C MET A 474 12.17 1.08 2.38
N LEU A 475 11.87 2.37 2.50
CA LEU A 475 12.64 3.34 3.30
C LEU A 475 12.87 2.88 4.75
N TYR A 476 11.96 2.10 5.32
CA TYR A 476 12.04 1.56 6.68
C TYR A 476 13.11 0.47 6.87
N THR A 477 13.72 -0.01 5.79
CA THR A 477 14.92 -0.88 5.89
C THR A 477 16.10 -0.14 6.53
N ARG A 478 16.07 1.21 6.50
CA ARG A 478 17.02 2.07 7.22
C ARG A 478 16.43 2.42 8.60
N PRO A 479 17.11 2.07 9.72
CA PRO A 479 16.58 2.30 11.06
C PRO A 479 16.20 3.76 11.34
N ALA A 480 17.01 4.73 10.90
CA ALA A 480 16.72 6.14 11.11
C ALA A 480 15.44 6.60 10.38
N SER A 481 15.23 6.12 9.15
CA SER A 481 14.03 6.44 8.37
C SER A 481 12.79 5.73 8.91
N ARG A 482 12.92 4.49 9.40
CA ARG A 482 11.83 3.79 10.10
C ARG A 482 11.39 4.54 11.36
N HIS A 483 12.36 4.98 12.15
CA HIS A 483 12.11 5.77 13.35
C HIS A 483 11.40 7.08 13.04
N ALA A 484 11.92 7.85 12.08
CA ALA A 484 11.30 9.10 11.62
C ALA A 484 9.87 8.86 11.12
N LEU A 485 9.65 7.85 10.26
CA LEU A 485 8.33 7.50 9.75
C LEU A 485 7.34 7.21 10.89
N SER A 486 7.73 6.43 11.90
CA SER A 486 6.86 6.13 13.03
C SER A 486 6.49 7.40 13.82
N LEU A 487 7.42 8.31 14.04
CA LEU A 487 7.16 9.56 14.76
C LEU A 487 6.25 10.50 13.96
N ASP A 488 6.52 10.64 12.66
CA ASP A 488 5.77 11.54 11.78
C ASP A 488 4.32 11.06 11.61
N VAL A 489 4.11 9.75 11.42
CA VAL A 489 2.75 9.18 11.35
C VAL A 489 2.03 9.31 12.70
N ALA A 490 2.70 9.06 13.82
CA ALA A 490 2.10 9.23 15.15
C ALA A 490 1.63 10.67 15.37
N SER A 491 2.49 11.64 15.05
CA SER A 491 2.18 13.07 15.12
C SER A 491 1.01 13.43 14.20
N TRP A 492 1.02 12.94 12.97
CA TRP A 492 -0.04 13.18 12.00
C TRP A 492 -1.40 12.62 12.44
N MET A 493 -1.45 11.40 12.98
CA MET A 493 -2.69 10.81 13.52
C MET A 493 -3.18 11.54 14.78
N GLN A 494 -2.29 12.03 15.64
CA GLN A 494 -2.69 12.79 16.83
C GLN A 494 -3.32 14.15 16.50
N GLN A 495 -2.86 14.81 15.44
CA GLN A 495 -3.47 16.06 14.97
C GLN A 495 -4.94 15.86 14.55
N ASP A 496 -5.29 14.69 14.00
CA ASP A 496 -6.67 14.36 13.62
C ASP A 496 -7.57 14.28 14.86
N ALA A 497 -7.07 13.67 15.93
CA ALA A 497 -7.82 13.53 17.19
C ALA A 497 -8.07 14.86 17.93
N ILE A 498 -7.33 15.93 17.60
CA ILE A 498 -7.48 17.27 18.22
C ILE A 498 -8.47 18.14 17.44
N GLN A 499 -8.66 17.87 16.15
CA GLN A 499 -9.57 18.64 15.29
C GLN A 499 -11.03 18.14 15.32
N GLN A 500 -11.28 16.99 15.93
CA GLN A 500 -12.59 16.41 16.22
C GLN A 500 -13.01 16.74 17.66
#